data_AF-A0A5X6ERM4-F1
#
_entry.id   AF-A0A5X6ERM4-F1
#
_cell.length_a   1.000
_cell.length_b   1.000
_cell.length_c   1.000
_cell.angle_alpha   90.00
_cell.angle_beta   90.00
_cell.angle_gamma   90.00
#
_symmetry.space_group_name_H-M   'P 1'
#
loop_
_entity.id
_entity.type
_entity.pdbx_description
1 polymer ?
#
loop_
_entity_poly.entity_id
_entity_poly.type
_entity_poly.pdbx_seq_one_letter_code
_entity_poly.pdbx_strand_id
1 'polypeptide(L)' 'MHRSRYRKNHVKDNALSTIQNQFMAAAIGETVIQLIEHGKRVTTGNIIDLLERKRQALQGEKADELREILIFIRKKSVL' A
#
# COMPACT_ATOMS: atom_id res chain seq x y z
N MET A 1 31.38 -31.89 20.49
CA MET A 1 30.08 -31.60 21.15
C MET A 1 29.24 -30.72 20.21
N HIS A 2 28.21 -31.31 19.62
CA HIS A 2 27.23 -30.63 18.76
C HIS A 2 26.34 -29.70 19.60
N ARG A 3 26.23 -28.43 19.24
CA ARG A 3 25.11 -27.57 19.63
C ARG A 3 24.57 -26.87 18.38
N SER A 4 23.69 -27.59 17.69
CA SER A 4 22.74 -27.01 16.76
C SER A 4 21.90 -25.97 17.50
N ARG A 5 22.01 -24.70 17.08
CA ARG A 5 21.11 -23.63 17.53
C ARG A 5 20.03 -23.44 16.48
N TYR A 6 19.02 -24.29 16.52
CA TYR A 6 17.69 -23.90 16.04
C TYR A 6 17.16 -22.82 16.99
N ARG A 7 17.03 -21.58 16.52
CA ARG A 7 16.09 -20.62 17.14
C ARG A 7 15.44 -19.74 16.09
N LYS A 8 14.26 -20.21 15.68
CA LYS A 8 13.02 -19.45 15.45
C LYS A 8 13.15 -18.22 14.55
N ASN A 9 12.99 -18.49 13.25
CA ASN A 9 12.22 -17.71 12.29
C ASN A 9 11.65 -16.39 12.83
N HIS A 10 12.19 -15.27 12.33
CA HIS A 10 11.66 -13.90 12.38
C HIS A 10 10.29 -13.78 11.67
N VAL A 11 9.29 -14.53 12.13
CA VAL A 11 7.93 -14.51 11.53
C VAL A 11 6.97 -13.65 12.37
N LYS A 12 7.40 -13.18 13.54
CA LYS A 12 6.54 -12.39 14.45
C LYS A 12 6.59 -10.88 14.26
N ASP A 13 7.60 -10.33 13.57
CA ASP A 13 7.69 -8.88 13.31
C ASP A 13 6.77 -8.43 12.15
N ASN A 14 6.06 -9.36 11.49
CA ASN A 14 5.42 -9.10 10.21
C ASN A 14 3.88 -9.03 10.24
N ALA A 15 3.22 -9.18 11.38
CA ALA A 15 1.75 -9.16 11.41
C ALA A 15 1.21 -7.75 11.06
N LEU A 16 1.77 -6.70 11.68
CA LEU A 16 1.39 -5.31 11.42
C LEU A 16 1.76 -4.87 10.00
N SER A 17 2.95 -5.24 9.52
CA SER A 17 3.37 -4.96 8.13
C SER A 17 2.50 -5.72 7.12
N THR A 18 2.07 -6.95 7.43
CA THR A 18 1.16 -7.72 6.56
C THR A 18 -0.24 -7.11 6.51
N ILE A 19 -0.78 -6.68 7.64
CA ILE A 19 -2.09 -6.00 7.70
C ILE A 19 -2.03 -4.66 6.95
N GLN A 20 -0.98 -3.87 7.19
CA GLN A 20 -0.77 -2.61 6.50
C GLN A 20 -0.61 -2.84 4.99
N ASN A 21 0.17 -3.84 4.57
CA ASN A 21 0.32 -4.20 3.16
C ASN A 21 -0.99 -4.69 2.54
N GLN A 22 -1.83 -5.42 3.28
CA GLN A 22 -3.13 -5.88 2.79
C GLN A 22 -4.08 -4.70 2.54
N PHE A 23 -4.14 -3.74 3.47
CA PHE A 23 -4.91 -2.52 3.31
C PHE A 23 -4.40 -1.68 2.11
N MET A 24 -3.09 -1.47 2.02
CA MET A 24 -2.48 -0.75 0.90
C MET A 24 -2.78 -1.45 -0.44
N ALA A 25 -2.68 -2.77 -0.50
CA ALA A 25 -2.99 -3.55 -1.71
C ALA A 25 -4.45 -3.42 -2.13
N ALA A 26 -5.39 -3.43 -1.18
CA ALA A 26 -6.81 -3.24 -1.46
C ALA A 26 -7.07 -1.84 -2.05
N ALA A 27 -6.58 -0.79 -1.40
CA ALA A 27 -6.77 0.59 -1.86
C ALA A 27 -6.16 0.85 -3.26
N ILE A 28 -4.98 0.28 -3.53
CA ILE A 28 -4.36 0.34 -4.86
C ILE A 28 -5.18 -0.47 -5.86
N GLY A 29 -5.60 -1.69 -5.52
CA GLY A 29 -6.40 -2.56 -6.38
C GLY A 29 -7.72 -1.93 -6.79
N GLU A 30 -8.46 -1.36 -5.84
CA GLU A 30 -9.69 -0.61 -6.13
C GLU A 30 -9.45 0.58 -7.06
N THR A 31 -8.34 1.29 -6.88
CA THR A 31 -7.97 2.43 -7.72
C THR A 31 -7.63 1.97 -9.14
N VAL A 32 -6.93 0.85 -9.30
CA VAL A 32 -6.65 0.24 -10.60
C VAL A 32 -7.95 -0.17 -11.30
N ILE A 33 -8.86 -0.85 -10.59
CA ILE A 33 -10.16 -1.25 -11.14
C ILE A 33 -10.92 -0.03 -11.64
N GLN A 34 -11.02 1.04 -10.84
CA GLN A 34 -11.69 2.28 -11.25
C GLN A 34 -11.05 2.89 -12.50
N LEU A 35 -9.72 2.91 -12.60
CA LEU A 35 -9.06 3.41 -13.81
C LEU A 35 -9.45 2.58 -15.04
N ILE A 36 -9.52 1.25 -14.91
CA ILE A 36 -9.93 0.34 -15.99
C ILE A 36 -11.40 0.57 -16.37
N GLU A 37 -12.30 0.66 -15.40
CA GLU A 37 -13.73 0.93 -15.62
C GLU A 37 -13.97 2.25 -16.36
N HIS A 38 -13.15 3.26 -16.07
CA HIS A 38 -13.18 4.56 -16.75
C HIS A 38 -12.39 4.60 -18.07
N GLY A 39 -11.84 3.48 -18.54
CA GLY A 39 -11.04 3.42 -19.77
C GLY A 39 -9.74 4.21 -19.70
N LYS A 40 -9.25 4.53 -18.50
CA LYS A 40 -8.01 5.27 -18.28
C LYS A 40 -6.83 4.31 -18.23
N ARG A 41 -5.69 4.77 -18.75
CA ARG A 41 -4.43 4.01 -18.67
C ARG A 41 -4.05 3.78 -17.20
N VAL A 42 -3.70 2.55 -16.84
CA VAL A 42 -3.18 2.25 -15.51
C VAL A 42 -1.70 2.60 -15.47
N THR A 43 -1.38 3.78 -14.92
CA THR A 43 -0.01 4.24 -14.68
C THR A 43 0.14 4.63 -13.22
N THR A 44 1.37 4.61 -12.71
CA THR A 44 1.65 5.05 -11.35
C THR A 44 1.18 6.49 -11.11
N GLY A 45 1.35 7.38 -12.09
CA GLY A 45 0.82 8.75 -12.04
C GLY A 45 -0.70 8.78 -11.89
N ASN A 46 -1.44 8.04 -12.72
CA ASN A 46 -2.90 8.03 -12.66
C ASN A 46 -3.43 7.41 -11.34
N ILE A 47 -2.72 6.43 -10.78
CA ILE A 47 -3.04 5.84 -9.47
C ILE A 47 -2.84 6.89 -8.37
N ILE A 48 -1.71 7.60 -8.39
CA ILE A 48 -1.42 8.69 -7.44
C ILE A 48 -2.50 9.77 -7.53
N ASP A 49 -2.80 10.25 -8.73
CA ASP A 49 -3.79 11.32 -8.94
C ASP A 49 -5.16 10.94 -8.40
N LEU A 50 -5.60 9.70 -8.62
CA LEU A 50 -6.91 9.25 -8.16
C LEU A 50 -6.93 9.02 -6.63
N LEU A 51 -5.85 8.47 -6.05
CA LEU A 51 -5.71 8.36 -4.61
C LEU A 51 -5.65 9.72 -3.92
N GLU A 52 -5.03 10.74 -4.54
CA GLU A 52 -5.01 12.10 -4.01
C GLU A 52 -6.39 12.74 -3.99
N ARG A 53 -7.17 12.57 -5.06
CA ARG A 53 -8.56 13.04 -5.11
C ARG A 53 -9.42 12.36 -4.05
N LYS A 54 -9.27 11.04 -3.87
CA LYS A 54 -9.95 10.30 -2.80
C LYS A 54 -9.54 10.81 -1.42
N ARG A 55 -8.26 11.05 -1.19
CA ARG A 55 -7.74 11.61 0.07
C ARG A 55 -8.33 12.98 0.35
N GLN A 56 -8.39 13.86 -0.64
CA GLN A 56 -8.95 15.21 -0.50
C GLN A 56 -10.46 15.20 -0.19
N ALA A 57 -11.18 14.17 -0.65
CA ALA A 57 -12.61 14.00 -0.38
C ALA A 57 -12.91 13.34 0.98
N LEU A 58 -11.90 12.81 1.67
CA LEU A 58 -12.02 12.14 2.97
C LEU A 58 -11.41 12.99 4.08
N GLN A 59 -11.83 12.73 5.32
CA GLN A 59 -11.26 13.35 6.52
C GLN A 59 -10.96 12.29 7.58
N GLY A 60 -10.11 12.64 8.53
CA GLY A 60 -9.71 11.76 9.64
C GLY A 60 -8.86 10.58 9.20
N GLU A 61 -8.98 9.46 9.91
CA GLU A 61 -8.11 8.27 9.79
C GLU A 61 -8.00 7.75 8.35
N LYS A 62 -9.09 7.76 7.58
CA LYS A 62 -9.07 7.32 6.18
C LYS A 62 -8.21 8.21 5.27
N ALA A 63 -8.16 9.51 5.54
CA ALA A 63 -7.29 10.43 4.80
C ALA A 63 -5.81 10.19 5.14
N ASP A 64 -5.52 9.85 6.39
CA ASP A 64 -4.17 9.51 6.85
C ASP A 64 -3.69 8.16 6.29
N GLU A 65 -4.57 7.17 6.23
CA GLU A 65 -4.33 5.88 5.58
C GLU A 65 -3.97 6.03 4.09
N LEU A 66 -4.73 6.85 3.35
CA LEU A 66 -4.43 7.15 1.96
C LEU A 66 -3.13 7.96 1.81
N ARG A 67 -2.80 8.82 2.78
CA ARG A 67 -1.52 9.55 2.81
C ARG A 67 -0.33 8.59 2.93
N GLU A 68 -0.41 7.60 3.81
CA GLU A 68 0.61 6.55 3.96
C GLU A 68 0.84 5.79 2.65
N ILE A 69 -0.24 5.38 1.97
CA ILE A 69 -0.16 4.72 0.65
C ILE A 69 0.55 5.62 -0.37
N LEU A 70 0.17 6.89 -0.44
CA LEU A 70 0.78 7.86 -1.36
C LEU A 70 2.28 8.04 -1.10
N ILE A 71 2.69 8.08 0.17
CA ILE A 71 4.12 8.15 0.55
C ILE A 71 4.84 6.89 0.10
N PHE A 72 4.24 5.71 0.31
CA PHE A 72 4.82 4.44 -0.11
C PHE A 72 5.05 4.38 -1.62
N ILE A 73 4.02 4.67 -2.43
CA ILE A 73 4.11 4.64 -3.89
C ILE A 73 5.19 5.61 -4.38
N ARG A 74 5.22 6.85 -3.85
CA ARG A 74 6.22 7.85 -4.21
C ARG A 74 7.64 7.39 -3.92
N LYS A 75 7.90 6.81 -2.74
CA LYS A 75 9.23 6.30 -2.38
C LYS A 75 9.70 5.17 -3.31
N LYS A 76 8.78 4.37 -3.84
CA LYS A 76 9.10 3.24 -4.74
C LYS A 76 9.14 3.61 -6.22
N SER A 77 8.58 4.76 -6.60
CA SER A 77 8.52 5.23 -7.99
C SER A 77 9.73 6.07 -8.41
N VAL A 78 10.63 6.42 -7.48
CA VAL A 78 11.89 7.16 -7.74
C VAL A 78 13.06 6.22 -8.08
N LEU A 79 12.78 4.92 -8.24
CA LEU A 79 13.73 3.91 -8.75
C LEU A 79 13.60 3.78 -10.27
#